data_AF-A0A453JSM9-F1
#
_entry.id   AF-A0A453JSM9-F1
#
_cell.length_a   1.000
_cell.length_b   1.000
_cell.length_c   1.000
_cell.angle_alpha   90.00
_cell.angle_beta   90.00
_cell.angle_gamma   90.00
#
_symmetry.space_group_name_H-M   'P 1'
#
loop_
_entity.id
_entity.type
_entity.pdbx_description
1 polymer ?
#
loop_
_entity_poly.entity_id
_entity_poly.type
_entity_poly.pdbx_seq_one_letter_code
_entity_poly.pdbx_strand_id
1 'polypeptide(L)'
;NNQYNTCFWALVKSGKTEKEAHQALKGTSSKDKNKLLLQQFQVNYNDEPAMFRKGSTVYRDKVKTDDCGNPIKRTREAITVSNFDLIGPEFWENHQYILGEASDYLCLGGKEKYGYEYVKKFDNIHRLPYSNWTIVRISACQFDQFSLIHSFDKPNDETALRLMNACASLMMEQFPDIIFGYGFDNEYSFVFQEKTELYQRDER
;
A
#
# COMPACT_ATOMS: atom_id res chain seq x y z
N ASN A 1 11.90 -5.51 0.44
CA ASN A 1 11.79 -5.72 -1.03
C ASN A 1 11.43 -7.19 -1.25
N ASN A 2 10.19 -7.48 -1.67
CA ASN A 2 9.68 -8.86 -1.76
C ASN A 2 10.50 -9.78 -2.67
N GLN A 3 11.08 -9.26 -3.77
CA GLN A 3 11.93 -10.06 -4.65
C GLN A 3 13.17 -10.61 -3.92
N TYR A 4 13.77 -9.80 -3.04
CA TYR A 4 14.87 -10.26 -2.19
C TYR A 4 14.42 -11.38 -1.25
N ASN A 5 13.29 -11.19 -0.57
CA ASN A 5 12.73 -12.18 0.36
C ASN A 5 12.40 -13.49 -0.36
N THR A 6 11.88 -13.41 -1.59
CA THR A 6 11.58 -14.57 -2.42
C THR A 6 12.85 -15.37 -2.73
N CYS A 7 13.92 -14.70 -3.20
CA CYS A 7 15.20 -15.37 -3.40
C CYS A 7 15.77 -15.95 -2.10
N PHE A 8 15.67 -15.20 -1.00
CA PHE A 8 16.22 -15.59 0.30
C PHE A 8 15.57 -16.88 0.80
N TRP A 9 14.23 -16.91 0.83
CA TRP A 9 13.50 -18.09 1.30
C TRP A 9 13.59 -19.26 0.32
N ALA A 10 13.72 -19.03 -0.98
CA ALA A 10 14.00 -20.10 -1.94
C ALA A 10 15.36 -20.78 -1.64
N LEU A 11 16.40 -19.99 -1.34
CA LEU A 11 17.72 -20.50 -0.95
C LEU A 11 17.68 -21.23 0.40
N VAL A 12 16.97 -20.70 1.38
CA VAL A 12 16.82 -21.37 2.70
C VAL A 12 16.08 -22.70 2.54
N LYS A 13 14.98 -22.73 1.78
CA LYS A 13 14.23 -23.96 1.45
C LYS A 13 15.06 -24.97 0.66
N SER A 14 16.07 -24.51 -0.10
CA SER A 14 17.02 -25.39 -0.80
C SER A 14 18.09 -25.99 0.13
N GLY A 15 18.01 -25.75 1.44
CA GLY A 15 18.94 -26.29 2.43
C GLY A 15 20.11 -25.37 2.79
N LYS A 16 20.17 -24.14 2.28
CA LYS A 16 21.18 -23.17 2.73
C LYS A 16 20.82 -22.59 4.09
N THR A 17 21.83 -22.27 4.87
CA THR A 17 21.64 -21.47 6.09
C THR A 17 21.25 -20.04 5.74
N GLU A 18 20.60 -19.32 6.65
CA GLU A 18 20.26 -17.91 6.48
C GLU A 18 21.48 -17.04 6.16
N LYS A 19 22.62 -17.32 6.82
CA LYS A 19 23.89 -16.62 6.59
C LYS A 19 24.40 -16.83 5.15
N GLU A 20 24.33 -18.06 4.64
CA GLU A 20 24.72 -18.37 3.26
C GLU A 20 23.77 -17.74 2.24
N ALA A 21 22.47 -17.74 2.53
CA ALA A 21 21.48 -17.08 1.68
C ALA A 21 21.71 -15.57 1.60
N HIS A 22 21.94 -14.89 2.73
CA HIS A 22 22.29 -13.48 2.75
C HIS A 22 23.59 -13.19 1.98
N GLN A 23 24.62 -14.01 2.17
CA GLN A 23 25.89 -13.84 1.48
C GLN A 23 25.75 -14.04 -0.04
N ALA A 24 24.94 -15.01 -0.48
CA ALA A 24 24.66 -15.25 -1.90
C ALA A 24 23.89 -14.10 -2.56
N LEU A 25 23.04 -13.40 -1.81
CA LEU A 25 22.24 -12.28 -2.32
C LEU A 25 22.93 -10.91 -2.16
N LYS A 26 24.04 -10.85 -1.42
CA LYS A 26 24.76 -9.61 -1.16
C LYS A 26 25.31 -9.03 -2.47
N GLY A 27 25.00 -7.76 -2.74
CA GLY A 27 25.45 -7.06 -3.95
C GLY A 27 24.73 -7.45 -5.25
N THR A 28 23.71 -8.31 -5.20
CA THR A 28 22.96 -8.73 -6.39
C THR A 28 21.95 -7.69 -6.86
N SER A 29 21.87 -7.46 -8.16
CA SER A 29 20.86 -6.62 -8.79
C SER A 29 19.51 -7.34 -8.92
N SER A 30 18.44 -6.61 -9.26
CA SER A 30 17.12 -7.22 -9.54
C SER A 30 17.16 -8.19 -10.73
N LYS A 31 18.05 -7.95 -11.71
CA LYS A 31 18.25 -8.86 -12.85
C LYS A 31 18.92 -10.17 -12.39
N ASP A 32 19.92 -10.08 -11.53
CA ASP A 32 20.61 -11.26 -10.98
C ASP A 32 19.66 -12.12 -10.14
N LYS A 33 18.79 -11.48 -9.34
CA LYS A 33 17.75 -12.15 -8.54
C LYS A 33 16.75 -12.91 -9.40
N ASN A 34 16.24 -12.28 -10.47
CA ASN A 34 15.36 -12.95 -11.43
C ASN A 34 16.05 -14.13 -12.11
N LYS A 35 17.31 -13.97 -12.52
CA LYS A 35 18.09 -15.06 -13.12
C LYS A 35 18.28 -16.20 -12.12
N LEU A 36 18.58 -15.91 -10.85
CA LEU A 36 18.72 -16.90 -9.80
C LEU A 36 17.42 -17.68 -9.57
N LEU A 37 16.28 -16.99 -9.45
CA LEU A 37 14.97 -17.63 -9.30
C LEU A 37 14.63 -18.54 -10.48
N LEU A 38 14.81 -18.04 -11.70
CA LEU A 38 14.47 -18.79 -12.91
C LEU A 38 15.39 -20.00 -13.11
N GLN A 39 16.70 -19.83 -12.94
CA GLN A 39 17.68 -20.89 -13.25
C GLN A 39 17.76 -21.96 -12.17
N GLN A 40 17.72 -21.59 -10.88
CA GLN A 40 17.89 -22.55 -9.78
C GLN A 40 16.56 -23.14 -9.31
N PHE A 41 15.49 -22.36 -9.36
CA PHE A 41 14.20 -22.73 -8.76
C PHE A 41 13.08 -22.85 -9.79
N GLN A 42 13.32 -22.52 -11.06
CA GLN A 42 12.31 -22.51 -12.13
C GLN A 42 11.12 -21.60 -11.79
N VAL A 43 11.36 -20.56 -10.98
CA VAL A 43 10.36 -19.57 -10.57
C VAL A 43 10.57 -18.30 -11.39
N ASN A 44 9.51 -17.87 -12.09
CA ASN A 44 9.45 -16.55 -12.69
C ASN A 44 8.75 -15.59 -11.72
N TYR A 45 9.50 -14.66 -11.14
CA TYR A 45 8.94 -13.71 -10.18
C TYR A 45 7.76 -12.92 -10.75
N ASN A 46 7.72 -12.63 -12.05
CA ASN A 46 6.61 -11.87 -12.64
C ASN A 46 5.27 -12.62 -12.65
N ASP A 47 5.31 -13.94 -12.51
CA ASP A 47 4.12 -14.80 -12.48
C ASP A 47 3.56 -14.93 -11.06
N GLU A 48 4.27 -14.43 -10.04
CA GLU A 48 3.78 -14.37 -8.67
C GLU A 48 2.51 -13.49 -8.58
N PRO A 49 1.59 -13.81 -7.65
CA PRO A 49 0.40 -13.01 -7.40
C PRO A 49 0.72 -11.52 -7.23
N ALA A 50 -0.10 -10.67 -7.85
CA ALA A 50 0.11 -9.23 -7.82
C ALA A 50 0.13 -8.69 -6.39
N MET A 51 -0.66 -9.25 -5.47
CA MET A 51 -0.64 -8.87 -4.05
C MET A 51 0.74 -8.99 -3.38
N PHE A 52 1.55 -9.99 -3.76
CA PHE A 52 2.90 -10.16 -3.21
C PHE A 52 3.91 -9.17 -3.83
N ARG A 53 3.67 -8.76 -5.08
CA ARG A 53 4.62 -7.93 -5.83
C ARG A 53 4.35 -6.45 -5.73
N LYS A 54 3.07 -6.08 -5.71
CA LYS A 54 2.56 -4.72 -5.83
C LYS A 54 1.88 -4.24 -4.56
N GLY A 55 1.60 -5.13 -3.60
CA GLY A 55 0.84 -4.80 -2.40
C GLY A 55 -0.65 -4.70 -2.68
N SER A 56 -1.38 -4.16 -1.70
CA SER A 56 -2.83 -4.04 -1.69
C SER A 56 -3.23 -2.58 -1.60
N THR A 57 -4.07 -2.14 -2.52
CA THR A 57 -4.66 -0.82 -2.54
C THR A 57 -6.12 -0.92 -2.12
N VAL A 58 -6.53 -0.20 -1.07
CA VAL A 58 -7.93 -0.07 -0.67
C VAL A 58 -8.40 1.35 -0.96
N TYR A 59 -9.54 1.48 -1.64
CA TYR A 59 -10.15 2.77 -1.98
C TYR A 59 -11.66 2.61 -2.16
N ARG A 60 -12.41 3.71 -2.20
CA ARG A 60 -13.83 3.68 -2.56
C ARG A 60 -13.96 3.79 -4.06
N ASP A 61 -14.53 2.78 -4.70
CA ASP A 61 -14.79 2.75 -6.14
C ASP A 61 -16.27 2.95 -6.45
N LYS A 62 -16.54 3.54 -7.60
CA LYS A 62 -17.88 3.79 -8.13
C LYS A 62 -18.38 2.55 -8.86
N VAL A 63 -19.07 1.67 -8.15
CA VAL A 63 -19.59 0.41 -8.68
C VAL A 63 -20.97 0.59 -9.30
N LYS A 64 -21.18 -0.10 -10.44
CA LYS A 64 -22.47 -0.20 -11.14
C LYS A 64 -23.10 -1.59 -11.03
N THR A 65 -22.67 -2.40 -10.07
CA THR A 65 -23.23 -3.72 -9.79
C THR A 65 -23.63 -3.86 -8.31
N ASP A 66 -24.65 -4.67 -8.05
CA ASP A 66 -25.02 -5.13 -6.71
C ASP A 66 -24.05 -6.21 -6.21
N ASP A 67 -24.22 -6.65 -4.96
CA ASP A 67 -23.37 -7.68 -4.34
C ASP A 67 -23.51 -9.06 -5.00
N CYS A 68 -24.53 -9.27 -5.85
CA CYS A 68 -24.76 -10.48 -6.62
C CYS A 68 -24.26 -10.36 -8.08
N GLY A 69 -23.66 -9.23 -8.46
CA GLY A 69 -23.15 -8.97 -9.81
C GLY A 69 -24.19 -8.47 -10.81
N ASN A 70 -25.42 -8.17 -10.40
CA ASN A 70 -26.43 -7.61 -11.30
C ASN A 70 -26.19 -6.10 -11.50
N PRO A 71 -26.43 -5.58 -12.71
CA PRO A 71 -26.29 -4.15 -12.98
C PRO A 71 -27.30 -3.31 -12.19
N ILE A 72 -26.83 -2.28 -11.50
CA ILE A 72 -27.67 -1.32 -10.76
C ILE A 72 -27.81 -0.01 -11.54
N LYS A 73 -29.00 0.61 -11.47
CA LYS A 73 -29.30 1.87 -12.17
C LYS A 73 -28.59 3.09 -11.57
N ARG A 74 -28.26 3.05 -10.29
CA ARG A 74 -27.60 4.14 -9.56
C ARG A 74 -26.24 3.65 -9.09
N THR A 75 -25.19 4.37 -9.49
CA THR A 75 -23.82 4.12 -9.02
C THR A 75 -23.76 4.25 -7.50
N ARG A 76 -23.12 3.29 -6.84
CA ARG A 76 -22.79 3.34 -5.40
C ARG A 76 -21.28 3.40 -5.22
N GLU A 77 -20.85 3.92 -4.08
CA GLU A 77 -19.45 3.79 -3.67
C GLU A 77 -19.30 2.51 -2.83
N ALA A 78 -18.34 1.66 -3.19
CA ALA A 78 -17.99 0.49 -2.41
C ALA A 78 -16.49 0.44 -2.18
N ILE A 79 -16.10 -0.04 -1.01
CA ILE A 79 -14.70 -0.23 -0.66
C ILE A 79 -14.16 -1.41 -1.46
N THR A 80 -13.14 -1.15 -2.24
CA THR A 80 -12.53 -2.08 -3.18
C THR A 80 -11.08 -2.30 -2.80
N VAL A 81 -10.66 -3.56 -2.82
CA VAL A 81 -9.25 -3.94 -2.67
C VAL A 81 -8.73 -4.41 -4.02
N SER A 82 -7.58 -3.89 -4.43
CA SER A 82 -6.94 -4.24 -5.70
C SER A 82 -5.42 -4.30 -5.55
N ASN A 83 -4.72 -4.85 -6.55
CA ASN A 83 -3.27 -5.03 -6.53
C ASN A 83 -2.64 -4.42 -7.79
N PHE A 84 -2.85 -3.11 -7.99
CA PHE A 84 -2.37 -2.39 -9.17
C PHE A 84 -0.98 -1.79 -9.00
N ASP A 85 -0.38 -1.39 -10.12
CA ASP A 85 0.84 -0.58 -10.10
C ASP A 85 0.49 0.89 -9.80
N LEU A 86 0.72 1.31 -8.55
CA LEU A 86 0.47 2.68 -8.12
C LEU A 86 1.53 3.68 -8.61
N ILE A 87 2.67 3.22 -9.12
CA ILE A 87 3.71 4.11 -9.64
C ILE A 87 3.35 4.55 -11.06
N GLY A 88 2.66 3.69 -11.81
CA GLY A 88 2.18 3.98 -13.15
C GLY A 88 1.01 4.97 -13.15
N PRO A 89 0.80 5.70 -14.26
CA PRO A 89 -0.28 6.69 -14.35
C PRO A 89 -1.66 6.05 -14.51
N GLU A 90 -1.75 4.84 -15.07
CA GLU A 90 -3.00 4.16 -15.43
C GLU A 90 -4.00 4.08 -14.27
N PHE A 91 -3.54 3.75 -13.06
CA PHE A 91 -4.41 3.72 -11.90
C PHE A 91 -4.99 5.11 -11.60
N TRP A 92 -4.16 6.14 -11.55
CA TRP A 92 -4.58 7.50 -11.20
C TRP A 92 -5.42 8.16 -12.29
N GLU A 93 -5.18 7.84 -13.55
CA GLU A 93 -5.99 8.28 -14.69
C GLU A 93 -7.41 7.69 -14.64
N ASN A 94 -7.54 6.42 -14.25
CA ASN A 94 -8.84 5.76 -14.11
C ASN A 94 -9.59 6.15 -12.83
N HIS A 95 -8.87 6.64 -11.81
CA HIS A 95 -9.43 6.92 -10.49
C HIS A 95 -9.17 8.37 -10.03
N GLN A 96 -9.24 9.34 -10.93
CA GLN A 96 -8.98 10.77 -10.65
C GLN A 96 -9.80 11.33 -9.48
N TYR A 97 -10.98 10.76 -9.23
CA TYR A 97 -11.87 11.17 -8.14
C TYR A 97 -11.33 10.84 -6.74
N ILE A 98 -10.35 9.93 -6.59
CA ILE A 98 -9.79 9.55 -5.28
C ILE A 98 -9.14 10.75 -4.59
N LEU A 99 -8.42 11.58 -5.35
CA LEU A 99 -7.71 12.74 -4.81
C LEU A 99 -8.57 14.03 -4.83
N GLY A 100 -9.82 13.96 -5.28
CA GLY A 100 -10.73 15.11 -5.38
C GLY A 100 -10.23 16.26 -6.27
N GLU A 101 -10.79 17.46 -6.09
CA GLU A 101 -10.40 18.71 -6.78
C GLU A 101 -8.92 19.12 -6.64
N ALA A 102 -8.07 18.32 -5.98
CA ALA A 102 -6.62 18.49 -6.06
C ALA A 102 -6.08 18.27 -7.49
N SER A 103 -6.83 17.57 -8.36
CA SER A 103 -6.46 17.39 -9.77
C SER A 103 -6.64 18.65 -10.63
N ASP A 104 -7.56 19.56 -10.28
CA ASP A 104 -7.77 20.80 -11.07
C ASP A 104 -6.57 21.74 -10.99
N TYR A 105 -5.80 21.68 -9.89
CA TYR A 105 -4.54 22.41 -9.76
C TYR A 105 -3.39 21.82 -10.58
N LEU A 106 -3.43 20.53 -10.93
CA LEU A 106 -2.38 19.86 -11.72
C LEU A 106 -2.67 19.87 -13.23
N CYS A 107 -3.94 20.04 -13.64
CA CYS A 107 -4.36 20.09 -15.04
C CYS A 107 -4.37 21.50 -15.65
N LEU A 108 -4.28 22.55 -14.84
CA LEU A 108 -4.03 23.90 -15.33
C LEU A 108 -2.53 24.08 -15.53
N GLY A 109 -2.08 24.08 -16.79
CA GLY A 109 -0.74 24.50 -17.21
C GLY A 109 -0.43 25.98 -16.94
N GLY A 110 -0.74 26.48 -15.75
CA GLY A 110 -0.42 27.80 -15.25
C GLY A 110 0.87 27.75 -14.45
N LYS A 111 1.91 28.41 -14.96
CA LYS A 111 3.04 28.83 -14.14
C LYS A 111 2.53 29.77 -13.04
N GLU A 112 2.26 29.26 -11.85
CA GLU A 112 2.19 30.10 -10.66
C GLU A 112 3.20 29.62 -9.61
N LYS A 113 4.16 30.52 -9.34
CA LYS A 113 5.16 30.38 -8.28
C LYS A 113 4.45 30.60 -6.93
N TYR A 114 4.23 29.55 -6.17
CA TYR A 114 3.94 29.71 -4.75
C TYR A 114 5.25 30.00 -4.00
N GLY A 115 5.38 31.26 -3.55
CA GLY A 115 6.38 31.67 -2.58
C GLY A 115 6.09 31.01 -1.23
N TYR A 116 7.10 30.36 -0.68
CA TYR A 116 7.10 29.78 0.66
C TYR A 116 7.08 30.90 1.71
N GLU A 117 5.91 31.39 2.09
CA GLU A 117 5.77 32.27 3.24
C GLU A 117 5.22 31.47 4.43
N TYR A 118 6.08 30.63 5.00
CA TYR A 118 5.76 29.77 6.14
C TYR A 118 6.25 30.42 7.44
N VAL A 119 5.48 31.37 7.97
CA VAL A 119 5.62 31.80 9.37
C VAL A 119 4.23 32.02 9.97
N LYS A 120 3.53 30.92 10.28
CA LYS A 120 2.46 30.95 11.29
C LYS A 120 3.00 30.40 12.60
N LYS A 121 2.84 31.19 13.66
CA LYS A 121 3.25 30.91 15.03
C LYS A 121 2.70 29.56 15.49
N PHE A 122 3.61 28.64 15.80
CA PHE A 122 3.31 27.31 16.35
C PHE A 122 3.01 27.42 17.85
N ASP A 123 1.82 27.90 18.21
CA ASP A 123 1.39 27.92 19.62
C ASP A 123 0.69 26.61 20.04
N ASN A 124 0.61 25.59 19.17
CA ASN A 124 0.16 24.24 19.53
C ASN A 124 0.85 23.19 18.64
N ILE A 125 1.87 22.52 19.18
CA ILE A 125 2.73 21.56 18.45
C ILE A 125 1.98 20.26 18.07
N HIS A 126 0.80 20.00 18.66
CA HIS A 126 0.06 18.73 18.51
C HIS A 126 -1.05 18.75 17.46
N ARG A 127 -1.37 19.92 16.87
CA ARG A 127 -2.40 20.02 15.84
C ARG A 127 -1.75 20.00 14.46
N LEU A 128 -2.17 19.07 13.62
CA LEU A 128 -1.68 19.01 12.24
C LEU A 128 -2.15 20.26 11.47
N PRO A 129 -1.29 20.88 10.66
CA PRO A 129 -1.64 22.08 9.91
C PRO A 129 -2.83 21.82 8.98
N TYR A 130 -3.75 22.78 8.89
CA TYR A 130 -4.87 22.75 7.96
C TYR A 130 -4.39 22.64 6.51
N SER A 131 -5.26 22.11 5.65
CA SER A 131 -4.97 21.98 4.22
C SER A 131 -3.74 21.13 3.89
N ASN A 132 -3.53 20.05 4.64
CA ASN A 132 -2.49 19.07 4.37
C ASN A 132 -3.04 17.64 4.39
N TRP A 133 -2.58 16.84 3.43
CA TRP A 133 -2.76 15.39 3.42
C TRP A 133 -2.13 14.79 4.68
N THR A 134 -2.92 14.02 5.42
CA THR A 134 -2.44 13.30 6.60
C THR A 134 -2.32 11.84 6.25
N ILE A 135 -1.15 11.25 6.51
CA ILE A 135 -0.89 9.84 6.25
C ILE A 135 -0.58 9.17 7.58
N VAL A 136 -1.40 8.18 7.95
CA VAL A 136 -1.17 7.33 9.12
C VAL A 136 -0.66 5.99 8.64
N ARG A 137 0.57 5.64 9.02
CA ARG A 137 1.16 4.33 8.72
C ARG A 137 1.15 3.46 9.97
N ILE A 138 0.51 2.31 9.85
CA ILE A 138 0.47 1.27 10.87
C ILE A 138 1.42 0.16 10.42
N SER A 139 2.34 -0.25 11.30
CA SER A 139 3.23 -1.39 11.06
C SER A 139 3.10 -2.38 12.20
N ALA A 140 3.09 -3.67 11.88
CA ALA A 140 3.05 -4.72 12.88
C ALA A 140 4.37 -4.76 13.67
N CYS A 141 4.29 -4.54 14.98
CA CYS A 141 5.42 -4.68 15.88
C CYS A 141 5.80 -6.16 16.03
N GLN A 142 7.11 -6.45 16.06
CA GLN A 142 7.64 -7.81 16.25
C GLN A 142 7.08 -8.85 15.26
N PHE A 143 6.82 -8.43 14.01
CA PHE A 143 6.18 -9.28 13.00
C PHE A 143 6.96 -10.56 12.70
N ASP A 144 8.30 -10.56 12.78
CA ASP A 144 9.11 -11.77 12.59
C ASP A 144 8.75 -12.85 13.61
N GLN A 145 8.69 -12.49 14.89
CA GLN A 145 8.31 -13.41 15.98
C GLN A 145 6.85 -13.85 15.85
N PHE A 146 5.95 -12.92 15.54
CA PHE A 146 4.53 -13.23 15.30
C PHE A 146 4.37 -14.25 14.16
N SER A 147 5.04 -14.01 13.03
CA SER A 147 4.98 -14.88 11.86
C SER A 147 5.54 -16.28 12.13
N LEU A 148 6.55 -16.40 13.00
CA LEU A 148 7.11 -17.68 13.42
C LEU A 148 6.14 -18.45 14.32
N ILE A 149 5.57 -17.79 15.34
CA ILE A 149 4.61 -18.39 16.27
C ILE A 149 3.39 -18.92 15.52
N HIS A 150 2.92 -18.16 14.52
CA HIS A 150 1.75 -18.52 13.72
C HIS A 150 2.09 -19.34 12.46
N SER A 151 3.35 -19.74 12.28
CA SER A 151 3.80 -20.59 11.16
C SER A 151 3.44 -20.06 9.78
N PHE A 152 3.64 -18.76 9.56
CA PHE A 152 3.33 -18.11 8.29
C PHE A 152 4.15 -18.71 7.15
N ASP A 153 3.50 -18.82 5.99
CA ASP A 153 4.20 -19.17 4.76
C ASP A 153 5.25 -18.12 4.41
N LYS A 154 6.41 -18.60 3.95
CA LYS A 154 7.52 -17.75 3.49
C LYS A 154 7.75 -17.95 1.99
N PRO A 155 7.99 -16.89 1.20
CA PRO A 155 8.21 -15.49 1.63
C PRO A 155 6.92 -14.73 1.98
N ASN A 156 5.75 -15.18 1.52
CA ASN A 156 4.48 -14.49 1.68
C ASN A 156 3.41 -15.46 2.18
N ASP A 157 2.57 -14.98 3.09
CA ASP A 157 1.40 -15.70 3.60
C ASP A 157 0.13 -15.01 3.08
N GLU A 158 -0.60 -15.71 2.22
CA GLU A 158 -1.80 -15.16 1.58
C GLU A 158 -2.91 -14.90 2.58
N THR A 159 -3.07 -15.76 3.59
CA THR A 159 -4.12 -15.64 4.60
C THR A 159 -3.88 -14.42 5.47
N ALA A 160 -2.64 -14.19 5.90
CA ALA A 160 -2.26 -13.02 6.66
C ALA A 160 -2.47 -11.71 5.88
N LEU A 161 -2.11 -11.69 4.60
CA LEU A 161 -2.31 -10.52 3.74
C LEU A 161 -3.81 -10.24 3.50
N ARG A 162 -4.62 -11.28 3.29
CA ARG A 162 -6.08 -11.15 3.17
C ARG A 162 -6.70 -10.62 4.47
N LEU A 163 -6.21 -11.04 5.63
CA LEU A 163 -6.63 -10.51 6.93
C LEU A 163 -6.27 -9.02 7.06
N MET A 164 -5.05 -8.61 6.71
CA MET A 164 -4.67 -7.20 6.74
C MET A 164 -5.53 -6.35 5.79
N ASN A 165 -5.82 -6.86 4.60
CA ASN A 165 -6.72 -6.20 3.65
C ASN A 165 -8.14 -6.03 4.21
N ALA A 166 -8.68 -7.07 4.85
CA ALA A 166 -9.99 -7.01 5.49
C ALA A 166 -10.01 -5.97 6.63
N CYS A 167 -8.98 -5.93 7.46
CA CYS A 167 -8.83 -4.90 8.49
C CYS A 167 -8.76 -3.50 7.88
N ALA A 168 -8.04 -3.31 6.77
CA ALA A 168 -7.95 -2.03 6.09
C ALA A 168 -9.29 -1.59 5.48
N SER A 169 -10.07 -2.52 4.92
CA SER A 169 -11.44 -2.24 4.47
C SER A 169 -12.32 -1.79 5.62
N LEU A 170 -12.29 -2.49 6.77
CA LEU A 170 -13.05 -2.11 7.96
C LEU A 170 -12.63 -0.73 8.52
N MET A 171 -11.34 -0.39 8.45
CA MET A 171 -10.85 0.95 8.82
C MET A 171 -11.47 2.03 7.91
N MET A 172 -11.56 1.78 6.60
CA MET A 172 -12.20 2.71 5.68
C MET A 172 -13.72 2.79 5.86
N GLU A 173 -14.38 1.73 6.32
CA GLU A 173 -15.80 1.78 6.71
C GLU A 173 -16.00 2.66 7.96
N GLN A 174 -15.15 2.45 8.96
CA GLN A 174 -15.24 3.12 10.26
C GLN A 174 -14.85 4.61 10.18
N PHE A 175 -13.92 4.97 9.30
CA PHE A 175 -13.40 6.32 9.14
C PHE A 175 -13.60 6.81 7.70
N PRO A 176 -14.76 7.45 7.40
CA PRO A 176 -15.08 7.95 6.06
C PRO A 176 -14.04 8.92 5.48
N ASP A 177 -13.35 9.67 6.36
CA ASP A 177 -12.30 10.61 6.02
C ASP A 177 -11.04 9.96 5.42
N ILE A 178 -10.84 8.66 5.60
CA ILE A 178 -9.78 7.91 4.90
C ILE A 178 -10.22 7.75 3.45
N ILE A 179 -9.50 8.36 2.50
CA ILE A 179 -9.84 8.31 1.08
C ILE A 179 -9.13 7.18 0.33
N PHE A 180 -7.99 6.73 0.85
CA PHE A 180 -7.11 5.78 0.19
C PHE A 180 -6.26 5.03 1.20
N GLY A 181 -5.98 3.76 0.95
CA GLY A 181 -5.10 2.93 1.74
C GLY A 181 -4.16 2.12 0.86
N TYR A 182 -2.91 1.95 1.29
CA TYR A 182 -1.93 1.10 0.64
C TYR A 182 -1.20 0.22 1.66
N GLY A 183 -1.26 -1.09 1.46
CA GLY A 183 -0.59 -2.09 2.28
C GLY A 183 0.48 -2.84 1.50
N PHE A 184 1.61 -3.09 2.14
CA PHE A 184 2.68 -3.90 1.58
C PHE A 184 3.41 -4.60 2.71
N ASP A 185 3.66 -5.91 2.58
CA ASP A 185 4.30 -6.71 3.63
C ASP A 185 3.51 -6.61 4.96
N ASN A 186 4.12 -6.13 6.04
CA ASN A 186 3.54 -6.09 7.40
C ASN A 186 3.00 -4.70 7.80
N GLU A 187 2.70 -3.85 6.83
CA GLU A 187 2.28 -2.48 7.07
C GLU A 187 1.18 -1.98 6.15
N TYR A 188 0.45 -0.98 6.65
CA TYR A 188 -0.61 -0.29 5.94
C TYR A 188 -0.52 1.22 6.16
N SER A 189 -0.61 1.98 5.08
CA SER A 189 -0.70 3.45 5.09
C SER A 189 -2.10 3.87 4.73
N PHE A 190 -2.69 4.79 5.49
CA PHE A 190 -4.01 5.36 5.23
C PHE A 190 -3.88 6.86 5.01
N VAL A 191 -4.46 7.34 3.91
CA VAL A 191 -4.47 8.75 3.52
C VAL A 191 -5.82 9.34 3.89
N PHE A 192 -5.80 10.37 4.72
CA PHE A 192 -6.98 11.13 5.09
C PHE A 192 -7.16 12.33 4.16
N GLN A 193 -8.42 12.68 3.89
CA GLN A 193 -8.76 13.88 3.14
C GLN A 193 -8.13 15.14 3.75
N GLU A 194 -7.68 16.05 2.89
CA GLU A 194 -6.96 17.27 3.28
C GLU A 194 -7.73 18.13 4.31
N LYS A 195 -9.06 18.16 4.17
CA LYS A 195 -10.00 18.94 4.99
C LYS A 195 -10.50 18.19 6.22
N THR A 196 -9.93 17.03 6.56
CA THR A 196 -10.37 16.26 7.73
C THR A 196 -10.23 17.09 9.01
N GLU A 197 -11.28 17.06 9.83
CA GLU A 197 -11.31 17.60 11.20
C GLU A 197 -11.37 16.47 12.23
N LEU A 198 -11.13 15.23 11.82
CA LEU A 198 -11.18 14.06 12.68
C LEU A 198 -10.28 14.28 13.90
N TYR A 199 -10.85 14.08 15.10
CA TYR A 199 -10.19 14.36 16.38
C TYR A 199 -9.56 15.76 16.48
N GLN A 200 -10.14 16.78 15.83
CA GLN A 200 -9.58 18.13 15.77
C GLN A 200 -8.15 18.18 15.21
N ARG A 201 -7.77 17.16 14.43
CA ARG A 201 -6.40 16.95 13.92
C ARG A 201 -5.35 16.85 15.04
N ASP A 202 -5.77 16.38 16.21
CA ASP A 202 -4.88 16.04 17.31
C ASP A 202 -4.17 14.72 17.01
N GLU A 203 -2.85 14.71 17.20
CA GLU A 203 -2.00 13.54 16.98
C GLU A 203 -2.11 12.50 18.12
N ARG A 204 -2.67 12.88 19.27
CA ARG A 204 -2.69 12.06 20.49
C ARG A 204 -4.00 11.32 20.76
#